data_AF-A0A3M1IQG0-F1
#
_entry.id   AF-A0A3M1IQG0-F1
#
_cell.length_a   1.000
_cell.length_b   1.000
_cell.length_c   1.000
_cell.angle_alpha   90.00
_cell.angle_beta   90.00
_cell.angle_gamma   90.00
#
_symmetry.space_group_name_H-M   'P 1'
#
loop_
_entity.id
_entity.type
_entity.pdbx_description
1 polymer ?
#
loop_
_entity_poly.entity_id
_entity_poly.type
_entity_poly.pdbx_seq_one_letter_code
_entity_poly.pdbx_strand_id
1 'polypeptide(L)'
;TGAGMMDCKAALKETGGDMEAAVDWLRTKGLAKAAKKAGRVAAEGLVGLKVEDGRGAVVEVNSETDFVARNEQFQEMVSRITDLALQAEGDVEKLGAMTFPGSDKTVTDYVAEMVGTIGENMTLRRAAALSANKGVVAGYMHNAAAPGLGKIGVLVALESDGKREALETIGRDLAMHVAATSPLALTAEELDPDIVERERAVLIEQARESGKPDNIIEKMVEGRIRKFFEEVVLMSQPFVKDQDVTVEKAVKAAETEAGAPIRVTGFVRFALGEGIEKEDSDFAAEVAAAASGG
;
A
#
# COMPACT_ATOMS: atom_id res chain seq x y z
N THR A 1 13.40 7.07 -27.04
CA THR A 1 11.97 6.87 -26.71
C THR A 1 11.71 5.59 -25.93
N GLY A 2 12.50 4.51 -26.08
CA GLY A 2 12.22 3.23 -25.38
C GLY A 2 11.08 2.42 -26.00
N ALA A 3 10.34 3.00 -26.94
CA ALA A 3 9.26 2.32 -27.67
C ALA A 3 9.79 1.18 -28.56
N GLY A 4 8.95 0.18 -28.77
CA GLY A 4 9.28 -1.00 -29.58
C GLY A 4 9.72 -0.65 -31.00
N MET A 5 10.66 -1.42 -31.54
CA MET A 5 11.30 -1.17 -32.85
C MET A 5 10.28 -0.94 -33.99
N MET A 6 9.23 -1.76 -34.04
CA MET A 6 8.20 -1.64 -35.07
C MET A 6 7.33 -0.40 -34.91
N ASP A 7 7.12 0.08 -33.68
CA ASP A 7 6.42 1.33 -33.44
C ASP A 7 7.28 2.52 -33.85
N CYS A 8 8.58 2.51 -33.54
CA CYS A 8 9.51 3.55 -34.01
C CYS A 8 9.57 3.61 -35.53
N LYS A 9 9.63 2.44 -36.20
CA LYS A 9 9.60 2.35 -37.67
C LYS A 9 8.27 2.88 -38.24
N ALA A 10 7.14 2.54 -37.62
CA ALA A 10 5.83 3.03 -38.05
C ALA A 10 5.73 4.55 -37.85
N ALA A 11 6.17 5.07 -36.70
CA ALA A 11 6.15 6.49 -36.40
C ALA A 11 6.94 7.28 -37.45
N LEU A 12 8.20 6.90 -37.71
CA LEU A 12 9.03 7.54 -38.73
C LEU A 12 8.41 7.46 -40.12
N LYS A 13 7.71 6.37 -40.45
CA LYS A 13 7.02 6.24 -41.73
C LYS A 13 5.83 7.19 -41.83
N GLU A 14 4.98 7.24 -40.81
CA GLU A 14 3.77 8.08 -40.78
C GLU A 14 4.10 9.58 -40.71
N THR A 15 5.26 9.93 -40.17
CA THR A 15 5.70 11.33 -40.03
C THR A 15 6.71 11.76 -41.08
N GLY A 16 6.95 10.94 -42.11
CA GLY A 16 7.88 11.27 -43.19
C GLY A 16 9.34 11.45 -42.73
N GLY A 17 9.71 10.80 -41.62
CA GLY A 17 11.04 10.90 -41.01
C GLY A 17 11.23 12.09 -40.07
N ASP A 18 10.20 12.90 -39.84
CA ASP A 18 10.24 13.95 -38.83
C ASP A 18 10.30 13.31 -37.43
N MET A 19 11.40 13.59 -36.74
CA MET A 19 11.72 13.01 -35.44
C MET A 19 10.81 13.53 -34.32
N GLU A 20 10.49 14.83 -34.31
CA GLU A 20 9.63 15.41 -33.27
C GLU A 20 8.19 14.91 -33.45
N ALA A 21 7.69 14.96 -34.69
CA ALA A 21 6.38 14.42 -35.00
C ALA A 21 6.31 12.90 -34.72
N ALA A 22 7.39 12.15 -34.96
CA ALA A 22 7.45 10.71 -34.66
C ALA A 22 7.33 10.45 -33.15
N VAL A 23 7.96 11.28 -32.32
CA VAL A 23 7.84 11.20 -30.86
C VAL A 23 6.41 11.49 -30.42
N ASP A 24 5.76 12.52 -30.97
CA ASP A 24 4.36 12.83 -30.68
C ASP A 24 3.39 11.72 -31.11
N TRP A 25 3.67 11.09 -32.26
CA TRP A 25 2.91 9.95 -32.74
C TRP A 25 3.06 8.74 -31.80
N LEU A 26 4.28 8.44 -31.37
CA LEU A 26 4.56 7.37 -30.41
C LEU A 26 3.86 7.62 -29.07
N ARG A 27 3.84 8.87 -28.60
CA ARG A 27 3.13 9.25 -27.38
C ARG A 27 1.64 8.97 -27.48
N THR A 28 1.01 9.42 -28.58
CA THR A 28 -0.42 9.17 -28.83
C THR A 28 -0.72 7.68 -28.89
N LYS A 29 0.14 6.89 -29.54
CA LYS A 29 -0.01 5.44 -29.62
C LYS A 29 0.21 4.75 -28.27
N GLY A 30 1.14 5.23 -27.46
CA GLY A 30 1.39 4.74 -26.11
C GLY A 30 0.15 4.86 -25.23
N LEU A 31 -0.50 6.02 -25.22
CA LEU A 31 -1.76 6.26 -24.51
C LEU A 31 -2.87 5.29 -24.98
N ALA A 32 -3.00 5.09 -26.29
CA ALA A 32 -3.97 4.13 -26.83
C ALA A 32 -3.67 2.67 -26.41
N LYS A 33 -2.39 2.29 -26.30
CA LYS A 33 -2.00 0.97 -25.78
C LYS A 33 -2.31 0.82 -24.29
N ALA A 34 -2.05 1.88 -23.51
CA ALA A 34 -2.40 1.91 -22.09
C ALA A 34 -3.89 1.71 -21.88
N ALA A 35 -4.73 2.45 -22.62
CA ALA A 35 -6.19 2.30 -22.57
C ALA A 35 -6.65 0.86 -22.90
N LYS A 36 -6.01 0.19 -23.87
CA LYS A 36 -6.32 -1.21 -24.21
C LYS A 36 -5.90 -2.22 -23.13
N LYS A 37 -4.95 -1.86 -22.27
CA LYS A 37 -4.41 -2.72 -21.21
C LYS A 37 -5.03 -2.43 -19.84
N ALA A 38 -5.68 -1.28 -19.66
CA ALA A 38 -6.26 -0.82 -18.40
C ALA A 38 -7.24 -1.82 -17.75
N GLY A 39 -7.91 -2.66 -18.54
CA GLY A 39 -8.82 -3.69 -18.05
C GLY A 39 -8.16 -4.97 -17.53
N ARG A 40 -6.82 -5.09 -17.62
CA ARG A 40 -6.09 -6.26 -17.14
C ARG A 40 -5.78 -6.11 -15.65
N VAL A 41 -5.87 -7.22 -14.91
CA VAL A 41 -5.57 -7.23 -13.48
C VAL A 41 -4.10 -6.88 -13.25
N ALA A 42 -3.86 -5.84 -12.45
CA ALA A 42 -2.53 -5.41 -12.02
C ALA A 42 -2.45 -5.52 -10.49
N ALA A 43 -2.06 -6.70 -10.01
CA ALA A 43 -2.01 -7.02 -8.57
C ALA A 43 -0.58 -7.21 -8.04
N GLU A 44 0.43 -7.12 -8.91
CA GLU A 44 1.84 -7.04 -8.54
C GLU A 44 2.30 -5.57 -8.58
N GLY A 45 3.60 -5.30 -8.44
CA GLY A 45 4.18 -3.95 -8.45
C GLY A 45 4.98 -3.64 -7.19
N LEU A 46 4.92 -2.39 -6.72
CA LEU A 46 5.66 -1.91 -5.55
C LEU A 46 4.84 -0.94 -4.70
N VAL A 47 5.07 -1.02 -3.39
CA VAL A 47 4.73 0.03 -2.44
C VAL A 47 5.97 0.89 -2.21
N GLY A 48 5.83 2.20 -2.38
CA GLY A 48 6.83 3.20 -2.04
C GLY A 48 6.51 3.87 -0.71
N LEU A 49 7.54 4.17 0.08
CA LEU A 49 7.44 4.79 1.39
C LEU A 49 8.51 5.88 1.55
N LYS A 50 8.10 7.07 1.97
CA LYS A 50 9.01 8.16 2.34
C LYS A 50 8.59 8.81 3.65
N VAL A 51 9.57 9.16 4.47
CA VAL A 51 9.40 9.90 5.71
C VAL A 51 10.40 11.05 5.71
N GLU A 52 9.93 12.27 5.96
CA GLU A 52 10.72 13.49 5.96
C GLU A 52 10.05 14.54 6.86
N ASP A 53 10.83 15.16 7.74
CA ASP A 53 10.41 16.31 8.58
C ASP A 53 9.07 16.12 9.33
N GLY A 54 8.86 14.94 9.92
CA GLY A 54 7.64 14.65 10.68
C GLY A 54 6.40 14.41 9.80
N ARG A 55 6.59 14.23 8.50
CA ARG A 55 5.58 13.76 7.55
C ARG A 55 6.02 12.43 6.95
N GLY A 56 5.06 11.61 6.57
CA GLY A 56 5.30 10.39 5.82
C GLY A 56 4.23 10.19 4.76
N ALA A 57 4.63 9.62 3.63
CA ALA A 57 3.72 9.22 2.57
C ALA A 57 4.02 7.79 2.11
N VAL A 58 2.96 7.07 1.75
CA VAL A 58 3.01 5.75 1.16
C VAL A 58 2.21 5.76 -0.14
N VAL A 59 2.73 5.09 -1.17
CA VAL A 59 2.08 4.99 -2.49
C VAL A 59 2.14 3.55 -2.97
N GLU A 60 1.08 3.07 -3.61
CA GLU A 60 1.07 1.80 -4.31
C GLU A 60 0.99 2.04 -5.82
N VAL A 61 1.96 1.50 -6.55
CA VAL A 61 1.96 1.48 -8.01
C VAL A 61 1.98 0.02 -8.44
N ASN A 62 0.95 -0.38 -9.17
CA ASN A 62 0.79 -1.78 -9.57
C ASN A 62 1.28 -2.06 -10.98
N SER A 63 1.60 -3.33 -11.23
CA SER A 63 1.90 -3.94 -12.52
C SER A 63 1.17 -5.29 -12.67
N GLU A 64 1.12 -5.85 -13.88
CA GLU A 64 0.56 -7.19 -14.12
C GLU A 64 1.44 -8.27 -13.46
N THR A 65 2.76 -8.18 -13.60
CA THR A 65 3.71 -9.20 -13.12
C THR A 65 4.73 -8.69 -12.10
N ASP A 66 5.34 -9.61 -11.35
CA ASP A 66 6.42 -9.32 -10.40
C ASP A 66 7.77 -9.03 -11.09
N PHE A 67 7.92 -9.42 -12.37
CA PHE A 67 9.09 -9.11 -13.18
C PHE A 67 9.23 -7.60 -13.41
N VAL A 68 8.11 -6.90 -13.62
CA VAL A 68 8.12 -5.43 -13.76
C VAL A 68 8.56 -4.74 -12.47
N ALA A 69 8.21 -5.27 -11.29
CA ALA A 69 8.66 -4.73 -10.01
C ALA A 69 10.20 -4.76 -9.83
N ARG A 70 10.91 -5.60 -10.58
CA ARG A 70 12.39 -5.70 -10.59
C ARG A 70 13.05 -4.84 -11.67
N ASN A 71 12.26 -4.25 -12.56
CA ASN A 71 12.76 -3.39 -13.63
C ASN A 71 13.21 -2.04 -13.06
N GLU A 72 14.43 -1.61 -13.39
CA GLU A 72 15.01 -0.36 -12.87
C GLU A 72 14.20 0.88 -13.25
N GLN A 73 13.64 0.94 -14.46
CA GLN A 73 12.81 2.08 -14.88
C GLN A 73 11.50 2.15 -14.10
N PHE A 74 10.92 0.99 -13.78
CA PHE A 74 9.72 0.93 -12.93
C PHE A 74 10.07 1.39 -11.51
N GLN A 75 11.15 0.87 -10.92
CA GLN A 75 11.59 1.27 -9.58
C GLN A 75 11.89 2.77 -9.50
N GLU A 76 12.58 3.32 -10.49
CA GLU A 76 12.86 4.76 -10.58
C GLU A 76 11.57 5.58 -10.67
N MET A 77 10.61 5.15 -11.48
CA MET A 77 9.30 5.79 -11.58
C MET A 77 8.58 5.78 -10.22
N VAL A 78 8.48 4.63 -9.55
CA VAL A 78 7.80 4.53 -8.24
C VAL A 78 8.52 5.39 -7.19
N SER A 79 9.85 5.41 -7.18
CA SER A 79 10.64 6.26 -6.28
C SER A 79 10.31 7.75 -6.46
N ARG A 80 10.30 8.24 -7.70
CA ARG A 80 9.97 9.64 -8.01
C ARG A 80 8.51 9.99 -7.67
N ILE A 81 7.58 9.06 -7.88
CA ILE A 81 6.18 9.23 -7.47
C ILE A 81 6.08 9.31 -5.94
N THR A 82 6.83 8.47 -5.23
CA THR A 82 6.87 8.48 -3.75
C THR A 82 7.38 9.81 -3.20
N ASP A 83 8.38 10.41 -3.85
CA ASP A 83 8.87 11.75 -3.50
C ASP A 83 7.79 12.83 -3.63
N LEU A 84 6.95 12.74 -4.67
CA LEU A 84 5.82 13.65 -4.87
C LEU A 84 4.66 13.38 -3.90
N ALA A 85 4.47 12.14 -3.46
CA ALA A 85 3.35 11.75 -2.59
C ALA A 85 3.31 12.54 -1.27
N LEU A 86 4.45 12.95 -0.74
CA LEU A 86 4.54 13.86 0.42
C LEU A 86 3.94 15.25 0.14
N GLN A 87 4.17 15.79 -1.05
CA GLN A 87 3.63 17.10 -1.47
C GLN A 87 2.14 17.01 -1.81
N ALA A 88 1.71 15.84 -2.31
CA ALA A 88 0.32 15.52 -2.52
C ALA A 88 -0.43 15.21 -1.21
N GLU A 89 0.27 15.12 -0.06
CA GLU A 89 -0.33 14.78 1.23
C GLU A 89 -1.09 13.44 1.19
N GLY A 90 -0.61 12.51 0.36
CA GLY A 90 -1.24 11.20 0.18
C GLY A 90 -2.52 11.21 -0.67
N ASP A 91 -2.93 12.35 -1.22
CA ASP A 91 -4.06 12.40 -2.16
C ASP A 91 -3.63 11.86 -3.53
N VAL A 92 -4.22 10.73 -3.94
CA VAL A 92 -3.86 10.04 -5.18
C VAL A 92 -4.28 10.81 -6.44
N GLU A 93 -5.39 11.56 -6.39
CA GLU A 93 -5.87 12.35 -7.52
C GLU A 93 -4.96 13.57 -7.72
N LYS A 94 -4.65 14.27 -6.63
CA LYS A 94 -3.68 15.37 -6.61
C LYS A 94 -2.31 14.87 -7.10
N LEU A 95 -1.84 13.74 -6.58
CA LEU A 95 -0.58 13.12 -6.99
C LEU A 95 -0.55 12.79 -8.48
N GLY A 96 -1.63 12.19 -9.00
CA GLY A 96 -1.77 11.85 -10.42
C GLY A 96 -1.68 13.08 -11.34
N ALA A 97 -2.18 14.24 -10.88
CA ALA A 97 -2.18 15.49 -11.62
C ALA A 97 -0.86 16.28 -11.54
N MET A 98 0.04 15.96 -10.60
CA MET A 98 1.34 16.63 -10.47
C MET A 98 2.26 16.32 -11.67
N THR A 99 3.17 17.24 -11.99
CA THR A 99 4.18 17.01 -13.03
C THR A 99 5.21 15.99 -12.59
N PHE A 100 5.44 14.95 -13.40
CA PHE A 100 6.44 13.93 -13.13
C PHE A 100 7.87 14.52 -13.24
N PRO A 101 8.76 14.32 -12.26
CA PRO A 101 10.09 14.92 -12.28
C PRO A 101 10.91 14.45 -13.48
N GLY A 102 11.45 15.39 -14.25
CA GLY A 102 12.21 15.10 -15.48
C GLY A 102 11.36 14.85 -16.72
N SER A 103 10.04 15.13 -16.66
CA SER A 103 9.12 15.09 -17.80
C SER A 103 8.21 16.34 -17.78
N ASP A 104 7.59 16.64 -18.91
CA ASP A 104 6.52 17.64 -19.06
C ASP A 104 5.12 17.07 -18.75
N LYS A 105 5.04 15.78 -18.41
CA LYS A 105 3.78 15.05 -18.21
C LYS A 105 3.31 15.06 -16.77
N THR A 106 2.02 14.82 -16.59
CA THR A 106 1.48 14.45 -15.29
C THR A 106 1.99 13.07 -14.85
N VAL A 107 1.94 12.76 -13.56
CA VAL A 107 2.27 11.41 -13.05
C VAL A 107 1.42 10.35 -13.76
N THR A 108 0.11 10.58 -13.91
CA THR A 108 -0.79 9.65 -14.59
C THR A 108 -0.39 9.42 -16.05
N ASP A 109 -0.08 10.49 -16.79
CA ASP A 109 0.33 10.38 -18.19
C ASP A 109 1.71 9.73 -18.35
N TYR A 110 2.61 9.93 -17.38
CA TYR A 110 3.90 9.26 -17.36
C TYR A 110 3.75 7.75 -17.11
N VAL A 111 2.91 7.34 -16.16
CA VAL A 111 2.57 5.92 -15.94
C VAL A 111 1.98 5.31 -17.22
N ALA A 112 1.08 6.01 -17.92
CA ALA A 112 0.52 5.55 -19.18
C ALA A 112 1.55 5.43 -20.31
N GLU A 113 2.54 6.34 -20.38
CA GLU A 113 3.68 6.16 -21.29
C GLU A 113 4.50 4.93 -20.94
N MET A 114 4.78 4.70 -19.66
CA MET A 114 5.50 3.52 -19.21
C MET A 114 4.78 2.23 -19.62
N VAL A 115 3.44 2.20 -19.63
CA VAL A 115 2.67 1.05 -20.16
C VAL A 115 2.98 0.81 -21.64
N GLY A 116 3.13 1.87 -22.43
CA GLY A 116 3.51 1.78 -23.84
C GLY A 116 4.93 1.22 -24.06
N THR A 117 5.84 1.51 -23.13
CA THR A 117 7.26 1.12 -23.16
C THR A 117 7.49 -0.29 -22.61
N ILE A 118 7.00 -0.58 -21.41
CA ILE A 118 7.15 -1.88 -20.73
C ILE A 118 6.20 -2.93 -21.33
N GLY A 119 5.01 -2.51 -21.75
CA GLY A 119 4.04 -3.40 -22.38
C GLY A 119 3.14 -4.16 -21.40
N GLU A 120 3.10 -3.79 -20.12
CA GLU A 120 2.15 -4.29 -19.13
C GLU A 120 1.27 -3.15 -18.59
N ASN A 121 0.05 -3.48 -18.18
CA ASN A 121 -0.80 -2.57 -17.44
C ASN A 121 -0.09 -2.13 -16.15
N MET A 122 -0.13 -0.83 -15.90
CA MET A 122 0.42 -0.23 -14.70
C MET A 122 -0.53 0.86 -14.23
N THR A 123 -0.67 0.99 -12.91
CA THR A 123 -1.62 1.95 -12.33
C THR A 123 -1.00 2.62 -11.10
N LEU A 124 -1.17 3.94 -11.01
CA LEU A 124 -1.06 4.65 -9.73
C LEU A 124 -2.34 4.34 -8.96
N ARG A 125 -2.28 3.41 -8.01
CA ARG A 125 -3.50 2.84 -7.41
C ARG A 125 -4.02 3.65 -6.24
N ARG A 126 -3.16 3.92 -5.27
CA ARG A 126 -3.52 4.62 -4.04
C ARG A 126 -2.30 5.30 -3.43
N ALA A 127 -2.57 6.37 -2.69
CA ALA A 127 -1.60 7.05 -1.85
C ALA A 127 -2.26 7.34 -0.50
N ALA A 128 -1.43 7.56 0.51
CA ALA A 128 -1.85 8.02 1.83
C ALA A 128 -0.67 8.70 2.53
N ALA A 129 -0.96 9.59 3.47
CA ALA A 129 0.06 10.27 4.25
C ALA A 129 -0.35 10.42 5.71
N LEU A 130 0.66 10.61 6.55
CA LEU A 130 0.50 11.00 7.94
C LEU A 130 1.44 12.16 8.24
N SER A 131 1.06 12.97 9.22
CA SER A 131 1.88 14.05 9.75
C SER A 131 1.80 14.08 11.26
N ALA A 132 2.90 14.43 11.92
CA ALA A 132 2.93 14.74 13.34
C ALA A 132 3.28 16.22 13.51
N ASN A 133 2.42 16.98 14.20
CA ASN A 133 2.67 18.40 14.46
C ASN A 133 3.85 18.58 15.41
N LYS A 134 3.82 17.83 16.51
CA LYS A 134 4.84 17.82 17.56
C LYS A 134 5.14 16.38 17.94
N GLY A 135 6.18 15.81 17.34
CA GLY A 135 6.55 14.41 17.49
C GLY A 135 7.24 13.86 16.23
N VAL A 136 6.92 12.63 15.86
CA VAL A 136 7.56 11.94 14.72
C VAL A 136 6.55 11.14 13.91
N VAL A 137 6.83 10.98 12.62
CA VAL A 137 6.26 9.90 11.82
C VAL A 137 7.37 8.88 11.62
N ALA A 138 7.11 7.62 11.98
CA ALA A 138 8.01 6.51 11.77
C ALA A 138 7.53 5.66 10.59
N GLY A 139 8.47 5.12 9.82
CA GLY A 139 8.19 4.29 8.66
C GLY A 139 8.85 2.91 8.75
N TYR A 140 8.20 1.90 8.22
CA TYR A 140 8.78 0.56 8.04
C TYR A 140 8.41 -0.01 6.67
N MET A 141 9.42 -0.56 5.98
CA MET A 141 9.27 -1.26 4.70
C MET A 141 9.62 -2.72 4.88
N HIS A 142 8.68 -3.61 4.55
CA HIS A 142 8.89 -5.05 4.56
C HIS A 142 9.05 -5.60 3.14
N ASN A 143 9.90 -6.63 3.00
CA ASN A 143 10.29 -7.20 1.71
C ASN A 143 10.78 -6.11 0.73
N ALA A 144 11.79 -5.36 1.18
CA ALA A 144 12.35 -4.26 0.41
C ALA A 144 12.99 -4.76 -0.90
N ALA A 145 12.60 -4.16 -2.01
CA ALA A 145 13.18 -4.39 -3.33
C ALA A 145 14.29 -3.37 -3.66
N ALA A 146 14.15 -2.14 -3.15
CA ALA A 146 15.10 -1.04 -3.27
C ALA A 146 14.91 -0.08 -2.07
N PRO A 147 15.79 0.92 -1.85
CA PRO A 147 15.60 1.91 -0.79
C PRO A 147 14.22 2.58 -0.90
N GLY A 148 13.42 2.46 0.17
CA GLY A 148 12.07 3.04 0.22
C GLY A 148 11.00 2.28 -0.60
N LEU A 149 11.33 1.17 -1.27
CA LEU A 149 10.40 0.40 -2.10
C LEU A 149 10.32 -1.07 -1.64
N GLY A 150 9.13 -1.65 -1.60
CA GLY A 150 8.93 -3.05 -1.21
C GLY A 150 7.49 -3.52 -1.36
N LYS A 151 7.10 -4.58 -0.64
CA LYS A 151 5.75 -5.16 -0.74
C LYS A 151 4.78 -4.69 0.34
N ILE A 152 5.29 -4.25 1.49
CA ILE A 152 4.46 -3.70 2.56
C ILE A 152 5.11 -2.44 3.12
N GLY A 153 4.43 -1.31 2.98
CA GLY A 153 4.85 -0.03 3.54
C GLY A 153 3.94 0.37 4.70
N VAL A 154 4.53 0.79 5.82
CA VAL A 154 3.81 1.22 7.01
C VAL A 154 4.30 2.57 7.50
N LEU A 155 3.36 3.42 7.89
CA LEU A 155 3.59 4.67 8.61
C LEU A 155 2.90 4.62 9.98
N VAL A 156 3.52 5.18 11.00
CA VAL A 156 2.92 5.42 12.33
C VAL A 156 3.25 6.84 12.77
N ALA A 157 2.24 7.63 13.12
CA ALA A 157 2.40 8.99 13.60
C ALA A 157 2.28 9.06 15.13
N LEU A 158 3.28 9.65 15.77
CA LEU A 158 3.35 9.84 17.22
C LEU A 158 3.42 11.33 17.55
N GLU A 159 2.61 11.77 18.50
CA GLU A 159 2.70 13.10 19.10
C GLU A 159 3.24 13.01 20.52
N SER A 160 4.24 13.85 20.84
CA SER A 160 4.87 13.92 22.15
C SER A 160 5.80 15.14 22.25
N ASP A 161 6.02 15.60 23.49
CA ASP A 161 7.04 16.59 23.84
C ASP A 161 8.40 15.96 24.17
N GLY A 162 8.48 14.62 24.09
CA GLY A 162 9.63 13.85 24.50
C GLY A 162 10.78 13.83 23.50
N LYS A 163 11.86 13.16 23.88
CA LYS A 163 13.07 12.99 23.07
C LYS A 163 12.75 12.29 21.75
N ARG A 164 13.17 12.91 20.64
CA ARG A 164 12.88 12.44 19.29
C ARG A 164 13.37 11.03 19.03
N GLU A 165 14.57 10.68 19.47
CA GLU A 165 15.18 9.36 19.23
C GLU A 165 14.38 8.23 19.91
N ALA A 166 13.82 8.50 21.09
CA ALA A 166 12.96 7.54 21.79
C ALA A 166 11.64 7.33 21.03
N LEU A 167 11.06 8.41 20.49
CA LEU A 167 9.85 8.34 19.66
C LEU A 167 10.10 7.58 18.35
N GLU A 168 11.25 7.82 17.69
CA GLU A 168 11.62 7.11 16.46
C GLU A 168 11.80 5.61 16.72
N THR A 169 12.37 5.24 17.87
CA THR A 169 12.56 3.83 18.27
C THR A 169 11.23 3.12 18.45
N ILE A 170 10.35 3.63 19.33
CA ILE A 170 9.04 3.00 19.54
C ILE A 170 8.17 3.08 18.29
N GLY A 171 8.20 4.19 17.54
CA GLY A 171 7.45 4.35 16.30
C GLY A 171 7.82 3.32 15.23
N ARG A 172 9.13 3.02 15.08
CA ARG A 172 9.59 1.97 14.16
C ARG A 172 9.09 0.59 14.60
N ASP A 173 9.11 0.33 15.90
CA ASP A 173 8.66 -0.95 16.44
C ASP A 173 7.14 -1.15 16.26
N LEU A 174 6.36 -0.09 16.42
CA LEU A 174 4.94 -0.08 16.10
C LEU A 174 4.69 -0.28 14.60
N ALA A 175 5.48 0.36 13.74
CA ALA A 175 5.35 0.18 12.30
C ALA A 175 5.65 -1.27 11.87
N MET A 176 6.64 -1.92 12.51
CA MET A 176 6.90 -3.35 12.33
C MET A 176 5.75 -4.23 12.83
N HIS A 177 5.17 -3.88 13.98
CA HIS A 177 4.01 -4.58 14.53
C HIS A 177 2.82 -4.52 13.58
N VAL A 178 2.44 -3.32 13.14
CA VAL A 178 1.35 -3.09 12.18
C VAL A 178 1.58 -3.86 10.88
N ALA A 179 2.82 -3.91 10.37
CA ALA A 179 3.14 -4.68 9.17
C ALA A 179 2.83 -6.19 9.33
N ALA A 180 3.08 -6.74 10.53
CA ALA A 180 2.90 -8.14 10.84
C ALA A 180 1.44 -8.52 11.20
N THR A 181 0.74 -7.65 11.95
CA THR A 181 -0.58 -7.97 12.51
C THR A 181 -1.76 -7.41 11.72
N SER A 182 -1.52 -6.44 10.83
CA SER A 182 -2.55 -5.84 9.96
C SER A 182 -3.82 -5.38 10.72
N PRO A 183 -3.68 -4.55 11.78
CA PRO A 183 -4.81 -4.06 12.55
C PRO A 183 -5.78 -3.26 11.66
N LEU A 184 -7.06 -3.34 11.99
CA LEU A 184 -8.13 -2.63 11.28
C LEU A 184 -8.37 -1.22 11.82
N ALA A 185 -8.05 -0.97 13.10
CA ALA A 185 -8.26 0.31 13.77
C ALA A 185 -7.17 0.58 14.81
N LEU A 186 -6.96 1.86 15.16
CA LEU A 186 -6.02 2.23 16.22
C LEU A 186 -6.61 1.91 17.60
N THR A 187 -7.83 2.35 17.84
CA THR A 187 -8.60 2.10 19.07
C THR A 187 -9.93 1.41 18.75
N ALA A 188 -10.62 0.92 19.78
CA ALA A 188 -11.88 0.22 19.59
C ALA A 188 -12.99 1.14 19.06
N GLU A 189 -12.92 2.44 19.38
CA GLU A 189 -13.88 3.46 18.96
C GLU A 189 -13.74 3.82 17.48
N GLU A 190 -12.57 3.59 16.89
CA GLU A 190 -12.30 3.83 15.47
C GLU A 190 -12.70 2.64 14.58
N LEU A 191 -13.05 1.50 15.18
CA LEU A 191 -13.46 0.33 14.43
C LEU A 191 -14.90 0.49 13.91
N ASP A 192 -15.11 0.16 12.64
CA ASP A 192 -16.44 0.19 12.02
C ASP A 192 -17.44 -0.67 12.83
N PRO A 193 -18.52 -0.07 13.38
CA PRO A 193 -19.53 -0.80 14.13
C PRO A 193 -20.12 -1.98 13.33
N ASP A 194 -20.24 -1.86 12.01
CA ASP A 194 -20.80 -2.93 11.16
C ASP A 194 -19.89 -4.16 11.14
N ILE A 195 -18.57 -3.99 11.29
CA ILE A 195 -17.63 -5.13 11.43
C ILE A 195 -17.88 -5.83 12.76
N VAL A 196 -18.03 -5.07 13.85
CA VAL A 196 -18.26 -5.61 15.20
C VAL A 196 -19.60 -6.33 15.29
N GLU A 197 -20.66 -5.76 14.71
CA GLU A 197 -21.99 -6.35 14.70
C GLU A 197 -22.04 -7.63 13.87
N ARG A 198 -21.43 -7.63 12.69
CA ARG A 198 -21.31 -8.84 11.84
C ARG A 198 -20.54 -9.94 12.57
N GLU A 199 -19.40 -9.62 13.17
CA GLU A 199 -18.62 -10.60 13.92
C GLU A 199 -19.44 -11.14 15.11
N ARG A 200 -20.12 -10.28 15.86
CA ARG A 200 -20.99 -10.70 16.97
C ARG A 200 -22.09 -11.65 16.51
N ALA A 201 -22.75 -11.37 15.38
CA ALA A 201 -23.80 -12.22 14.84
C ALA A 201 -23.28 -13.63 14.50
N VAL A 202 -22.10 -13.70 13.86
CA VAL A 202 -21.43 -14.98 13.56
C VAL A 202 -21.10 -15.75 14.84
N LEU A 203 -20.57 -15.06 15.86
CA LEU A 203 -20.21 -15.67 17.14
C LEU A 203 -21.42 -16.19 17.92
N ILE A 204 -22.57 -15.49 17.86
CA ILE A 204 -23.83 -15.93 18.46
C ILE A 204 -24.31 -17.21 17.79
N GLU A 205 -24.30 -17.27 16.46
CA GLU A 205 -24.77 -18.44 15.73
C GLU A 205 -23.89 -19.66 16.04
N GLN A 206 -22.57 -19.50 16.00
CA GLN A 206 -21.63 -20.56 16.41
C GLN A 206 -21.84 -21.01 17.86
N ALA A 207 -22.17 -20.09 18.78
CA ALA A 207 -22.39 -20.43 20.17
C ALA A 207 -23.72 -21.17 20.40
N ARG A 208 -24.76 -20.91 19.60
CA ARG A 208 -26.05 -21.62 19.66
C ARG A 208 -25.92 -23.10 19.31
N GLU A 209 -25.04 -23.45 18.38
CA GLU A 209 -24.75 -24.86 18.04
C GLU A 209 -24.22 -25.67 19.24
N SER A 210 -23.70 -25.00 20.29
CA SER A 210 -23.23 -25.68 21.50
C SER A 210 -24.34 -26.20 22.43
N GLY A 211 -25.61 -25.85 22.18
CA GLY A 211 -26.76 -26.28 22.98
C GLY A 211 -26.79 -25.75 24.43
N LYS A 212 -25.94 -24.77 24.74
CA LYS A 212 -25.88 -24.14 26.08
C LYS A 212 -27.02 -23.12 26.26
N PRO A 213 -27.39 -22.80 27.52
CA PRO A 213 -28.37 -21.75 27.80
C PRO A 213 -27.93 -20.36 27.31
N ASP A 214 -28.89 -19.49 26.99
CA ASP A 214 -28.65 -18.15 26.42
C ASP A 214 -27.70 -17.28 27.26
N ASN A 215 -27.82 -17.32 28.59
CA ASN A 215 -26.96 -16.56 29.49
C ASN A 215 -25.49 -17.05 29.49
N ILE A 216 -25.24 -18.30 29.10
CA ILE A 216 -23.88 -18.83 28.91
C ILE A 216 -23.37 -18.48 27.52
N ILE A 217 -24.24 -18.54 26.50
CA ILE A 217 -23.94 -18.11 25.13
C ILE A 217 -23.51 -16.63 25.13
N GLU A 218 -24.25 -15.76 25.81
CA GLU A 218 -23.94 -14.33 25.89
C GLU A 218 -22.54 -14.08 26.46
N LYS A 219 -22.19 -14.73 27.58
CA LYS A 219 -20.85 -14.64 28.19
C LYS A 219 -19.75 -15.19 27.27
N MET A 220 -20.04 -16.26 26.53
CA MET A 220 -19.09 -16.82 25.55
C MET A 220 -18.82 -15.84 24.41
N VAL A 221 -19.88 -15.22 23.87
CA VAL A 221 -19.78 -14.23 22.80
C VAL A 221 -19.02 -13.00 23.27
N GLU A 222 -19.31 -12.50 24.48
CA GLU A 222 -18.59 -11.36 25.06
C GLU A 222 -17.08 -11.61 25.16
N GLY A 223 -16.66 -12.78 25.65
CA GLY A 223 -15.25 -13.17 25.72
C GLY A 223 -14.59 -13.27 24.33
N ARG A 224 -15.31 -13.79 23.33
CA ARG A 224 -14.79 -13.90 21.95
C ARG A 224 -14.72 -12.54 21.25
N ILE A 225 -15.69 -11.65 21.50
CA ILE A 225 -15.64 -10.26 21.01
C ILE A 225 -14.46 -9.51 21.62
N ARG A 226 -14.18 -9.69 22.91
CA ARG A 226 -12.98 -9.13 23.52
C ARG A 226 -11.71 -9.61 22.81
N LYS A 227 -11.61 -10.91 22.54
CA LYS A 227 -10.47 -11.46 21.79
C LYS A 227 -10.38 -10.90 20.36
N PHE A 228 -11.52 -10.72 19.69
CA PHE A 228 -11.57 -10.07 18.38
C PHE A 228 -10.98 -8.65 18.43
N PHE A 229 -11.31 -7.84 19.44
CA PHE A 229 -10.67 -6.54 19.63
C PHE A 229 -9.16 -6.65 19.85
N GLU A 230 -8.70 -7.62 20.65
CA GLU A 230 -7.26 -7.91 20.84
C GLU A 230 -6.57 -8.39 19.54
N GLU A 231 -7.31 -8.82 18.52
CA GLU A 231 -6.78 -9.23 17.22
C GLU A 231 -6.80 -8.09 16.18
N VAL A 232 -7.75 -7.14 16.24
CA VAL A 232 -7.93 -6.13 15.17
C VAL A 232 -7.68 -4.68 15.60
N VAL A 233 -7.59 -4.38 16.88
CA VAL A 233 -7.33 -3.02 17.40
C VAL A 233 -5.87 -2.91 17.84
N LEU A 234 -5.12 -2.03 17.18
CA LEU A 234 -3.68 -1.88 17.38
C LEU A 234 -3.31 -1.73 18.86
N MET A 235 -3.95 -0.81 19.59
CA MET A 235 -3.58 -0.55 20.98
C MET A 235 -3.90 -1.72 21.92
N SER A 236 -4.85 -2.59 21.55
CA SER A 236 -5.25 -3.78 22.31
C SER A 236 -4.43 -5.02 21.96
N GLN A 237 -3.71 -5.02 20.83
CA GLN A 237 -2.94 -6.17 20.38
C GLN A 237 -1.78 -6.51 21.34
N PRO A 238 -1.50 -7.82 21.56
CA PRO A 238 -0.24 -8.26 22.16
C PRO A 238 0.94 -7.81 21.30
N PHE A 239 1.95 -7.20 21.92
CA PHE A 239 3.03 -6.58 21.16
C PHE A 239 3.96 -7.63 20.54
N VAL A 240 4.29 -7.49 19.26
CA VAL A 240 5.03 -8.55 18.52
C VAL A 240 6.42 -8.83 19.10
N LYS A 241 7.05 -7.82 19.70
CA LYS A 241 8.36 -7.97 20.35
C LYS A 241 8.28 -8.50 21.78
N ASP A 242 7.11 -8.41 22.41
CA ASP A 242 6.86 -8.86 23.76
C ASP A 242 5.37 -9.20 23.92
N GLN A 243 5.04 -10.48 23.79
CA GLN A 243 3.67 -10.98 23.79
C GLN A 243 3.01 -10.89 25.18
N ASP A 244 3.76 -10.60 26.25
CA ASP A 244 3.23 -10.49 27.61
C ASP A 244 2.59 -9.11 27.87
N VAL A 245 2.82 -8.14 26.98
CA VAL A 245 2.28 -6.78 27.08
C VAL A 245 1.53 -6.38 25.82
N THR A 246 0.54 -5.50 25.98
CA THR A 246 -0.16 -4.91 24.84
C THR A 246 0.67 -3.78 24.22
N VAL A 247 0.36 -3.40 22.99
CA VAL A 247 0.92 -2.22 22.33
C VAL A 247 0.73 -0.97 23.19
N GLU A 248 -0.44 -0.77 23.79
CA GLU A 248 -0.68 0.36 24.70
C GLU A 248 0.32 0.40 25.86
N LYS A 249 0.58 -0.74 26.50
CA LYS A 249 1.55 -0.83 27.59
C LYS A 249 2.97 -0.59 27.10
N ALA A 250 3.33 -1.07 25.91
CA ALA A 250 4.64 -0.82 25.31
C ALA A 250 4.86 0.69 25.04
N VAL A 251 3.85 1.37 24.48
CA VAL A 251 3.87 2.83 24.29
C VAL A 251 4.01 3.54 25.63
N LYS A 252 3.26 3.12 26.64
CA LYS A 252 3.32 3.70 27.98
C LYS A 252 4.70 3.55 28.63
N ALA A 253 5.33 2.39 28.46
CA ALA A 253 6.68 2.16 28.97
C ALA A 253 7.71 3.07 28.29
N ALA A 254 7.57 3.28 26.97
CA ALA A 254 8.46 4.15 26.19
C ALA A 254 8.41 5.63 26.59
N GLU A 255 7.34 6.09 27.26
CA GLU A 255 7.25 7.45 27.81
C GLU A 255 8.38 7.76 28.80
N THR A 256 8.90 6.75 29.51
CA THR A 256 10.01 6.91 30.45
C THR A 256 11.29 7.35 29.73
N GLU A 257 11.62 6.71 28.61
CA GLU A 257 12.80 7.03 27.81
C GLU A 257 12.63 8.37 27.06
N ALA A 258 11.42 8.59 26.54
CA ALA A 258 11.04 9.84 25.89
C ALA A 258 11.02 11.03 26.86
N GLY A 259 10.74 10.79 28.15
CA GLY A 259 10.61 11.84 29.17
C GLY A 259 9.32 12.67 29.06
N ALA A 260 8.33 12.19 28.31
CA ALA A 260 7.02 12.82 28.13
C ALA A 260 5.96 11.81 27.68
N PRO A 261 4.66 12.11 27.84
CA PRO A 261 3.58 11.27 27.33
C PRO A 261 3.66 11.08 25.81
N ILE A 262 3.29 9.91 25.33
CA ILE A 262 3.30 9.57 23.90
C ILE A 262 1.87 9.24 23.46
N ARG A 263 1.39 9.92 22.42
CA ARG A 263 0.11 9.61 21.77
C ARG A 263 0.36 9.05 20.38
N VAL A 264 -0.11 7.84 20.13
CA VAL A 264 -0.25 7.33 18.76
C VAL A 264 -1.44 8.03 18.13
N THR A 265 -1.24 8.69 16.99
CA THR A 265 -2.28 9.51 16.33
C THR A 265 -2.86 8.86 15.08
N GLY A 266 -2.18 7.84 14.56
CA GLY A 266 -2.65 7.11 13.40
C GLY A 266 -1.57 6.19 12.85
N PHE A 267 -2.00 5.23 12.04
CA PHE A 267 -1.12 4.41 11.23
C PHE A 267 -1.70 4.25 9.84
N VAL A 268 -0.85 3.96 8.87
CA VAL A 268 -1.24 3.56 7.52
C VAL A 268 -0.43 2.32 7.16
N ARG A 269 -1.09 1.31 6.59
CA ARG A 269 -0.44 0.11 6.07
C ARG A 269 -0.94 -0.16 4.67
N PHE A 270 -0.03 -0.21 3.70
CA PHE A 270 -0.31 -0.74 2.37
C PHE A 270 0.39 -2.08 2.21
N ALA A 271 -0.37 -3.12 1.91
CA ALA A 271 0.17 -4.35 1.33
C ALA A 271 -0.13 -4.37 -0.17
N LEU A 272 0.89 -4.71 -0.96
CA LEU A 272 0.78 -4.79 -2.42
C LEU A 272 -0.34 -5.76 -2.83
N GLY A 273 -1.23 -5.29 -3.71
CA GLY A 273 -2.32 -6.09 -4.29
C GLY A 273 -3.50 -6.32 -3.34
N GLU A 274 -3.47 -5.77 -2.12
CA GLU A 274 -4.53 -5.97 -1.12
C GLU A 274 -5.88 -5.49 -1.66
N GLY A 275 -6.87 -6.39 -1.66
CA GLY A 275 -8.22 -6.13 -2.18
C GLY A 275 -8.36 -6.26 -3.70
N ILE A 276 -7.33 -6.73 -4.40
CA ILE A 276 -7.43 -7.09 -5.84
C ILE A 276 -7.59 -8.61 -5.95
N GLU A 277 -8.68 -9.05 -6.57
CA GLU A 277 -8.87 -10.46 -6.92
C GLU A 277 -7.90 -10.83 -8.04
N LYS A 278 -7.11 -11.88 -7.81
CA LYS A 278 -6.26 -12.49 -8.84
C LYS A 278 -7.04 -13.66 -9.44
N GLU A 279 -7.16 -13.70 -10.77
CA GLU A 279 -7.63 -14.90 -11.44
C GLU A 279 -6.56 -16.00 -11.29
N ASP A 280 -6.94 -17.14 -10.72
CA ASP A 280 -6.10 -18.33 -10.74
C ASP A 280 -6.08 -18.88 -12.17
N SER A 281 -5.00 -18.62 -12.90
CA SER A 281 -4.80 -19.20 -14.23
C SER A 281 -4.23 -20.62 -14.10
N ASP A 282 -4.98 -21.63 -14.56
CA ASP A 282 -4.44 -22.99 -14.73
C ASP A 282 -3.53 -23.02 -15.97
N PHE A 283 -2.23 -22.86 -15.72
CA PHE A 283 -1.20 -22.88 -16.76
C PHE A 283 -1.24 -24.16 -17.61
N ALA A 284 -1.62 -25.30 -17.04
CA ALA A 284 -1.72 -26.54 -17.80
C ALA A 284 -2.92 -26.50 -18.78
N ALA A 285 -4.04 -25.92 -18.35
CA ALA A 285 -5.20 -25.70 -19.20
C ALA A 285 -4.92 -24.69 -20.31
N GLU A 286 -4.20 -23.59 -20.01
CA GLU A 286 -3.79 -22.60 -21.02
C GLU A 286 -2.87 -23.20 -22.09
N VAL A 287 -1.87 -23.99 -21.68
CA VAL A 287 -0.96 -24.68 -22.60
C VAL A 287 -1.72 -25.69 -23.47
N ALA A 288 -2.67 -26.43 -22.91
CA ALA A 288 -3.51 -27.36 -23.66
C ALA A 288 -4.43 -26.65 -24.68
N ALA A 289 -5.00 -25.50 -24.31
CA ALA A 289 -5.82 -24.69 -25.20
C ALA A 289 -5.01 -24.08 -26.37
N ALA A 290 -3.80 -23.59 -26.08
CA ALA A 290 -2.90 -23.05 -27.12
C ALA A 290 -2.39 -24.14 -28.09
N ALA A 291 -2.15 -25.35 -27.59
CA ALA A 291 -1.70 -26.48 -28.40
C ALA A 291 -2.79 -27.11 -29.27
N SER A 292 -4.07 -26.91 -28.92
CA SER A 292 -5.22 -27.47 -29.66
C SER A 292 -5.82 -26.52 -30.71
N GLY A 293 -5.34 -25.27 -30.77
CA GLY A 293 -5.75 -24.27 -31.77
C GLY A 293 -4.86 -24.18 -33.02
N GLY A 294 -3.99 -25.17 -33.25
CA GLY A 294 -3.06 -25.25 -34.40
C GLY A 294 -3.50 -26.23 -35.48
#